data_AF-A0A317VMI8-F1
#
_entry.id   AF-A0A317VMI8-F1
#
_cell.length_a   1.000
_cell.length_b   1.000
_cell.length_c   1.000
_cell.angle_alpha   90.00
_cell.angle_beta   90.00
_cell.angle_gamma   90.00
#
_symmetry.space_group_name_H-M   'P 1'
#
loop_
_entity.id
_entity.type
_entity.pdbx_description
1 polymer ?
#
loop_
_entity_poly.entity_id
_entity_poly.type
_entity_poly.pdbx_seq_one_letter_code
_entity_poly.pdbx_strand_id
1 'polypeptide(L)'
;MHLESKLNALRSNAMRLNADMTKLQQHVKAFNKDLLVTWQADTLTRLVEVVYERQGWKLPGGVVVGDHVHLDRERLSGMFTTAAGRIRKMTLKKKMGLPGVYYAALQRYKEVAHLRSTDPFQTECAFARWLVSGKENHWGLYRFWGALFPVCYNRSVEESAEIF
;
A
#
# COMPACT_ATOMS: atom_id res chain seq x y z
N MET A 1 -26.24 42.17 29.36
CA MET A 1 -26.86 41.40 28.27
C MET A 1 -26.03 41.28 26.98
N HIS A 2 -25.45 42.36 26.43
CA HIS A 2 -24.75 42.26 25.13
C HIS A 2 -23.45 41.42 25.19
N LEU A 3 -22.69 41.49 26.28
CA LEU A 3 -21.44 40.72 26.46
C LEU A 3 -21.68 39.22 26.58
N GLU A 4 -22.69 38.80 27.36
CA GLU A 4 -23.04 37.37 27.54
C GLU A 4 -23.49 36.74 26.23
N SER A 5 -24.24 37.47 25.40
CA SER A 5 -24.65 36.98 24.08
C SER A 5 -23.45 36.73 23.16
N LYS A 6 -22.44 37.61 23.17
CA LYS A 6 -21.20 37.47 22.40
C LYS A 6 -20.33 36.33 22.92
N LEU A 7 -20.26 36.16 24.24
CA LEU A 7 -19.49 35.09 24.88
C LEU A 7 -20.10 33.70 24.58
N ASN A 8 -21.44 33.60 24.59
CA ASN A 8 -22.15 32.40 24.21
C ASN A 8 -21.98 32.07 22.72
N ALA A 9 -21.99 33.08 21.84
CA ALA A 9 -21.72 32.90 20.41
C ALA A 9 -20.28 32.41 20.16
N LEU A 10 -19.28 33.00 20.83
CA LEU A 10 -17.88 32.55 20.78
C LEU A 10 -17.72 31.11 21.24
N ARG A 11 -18.35 30.73 22.35
CA ARG A 11 -18.32 29.36 22.88
C ARG A 11 -18.97 28.37 21.92
N SER A 12 -20.11 28.71 21.33
CA SER A 12 -20.79 27.88 20.32
C SER A 12 -19.93 27.69 19.07
N ASN A 13 -19.27 28.77 18.60
CA ASN A 13 -18.37 28.72 17.46
C ASN A 13 -17.13 27.85 17.75
N ALA A 14 -16.54 27.97 18.94
CA ALA A 14 -15.41 27.13 19.36
C ALA A 14 -15.79 25.64 19.43
N MET A 15 -17.00 25.32 19.93
CA MET A 15 -17.51 23.95 19.95
C MET A 15 -17.72 23.39 18.54
N ARG A 16 -18.30 24.19 17.63
CA ARG A 16 -18.46 23.81 16.21
C ARG A 16 -17.11 23.57 15.53
N LEU A 17 -16.15 24.47 15.72
CA LEU A 17 -14.82 24.33 15.15
C LEU A 17 -14.12 23.06 15.64
N ASN A 18 -14.26 22.73 16.93
CA ASN A 18 -13.69 21.50 17.48
C ASN A 18 -14.38 20.23 16.91
N ALA A 19 -15.69 20.28 16.71
CA ALA A 19 -16.43 19.19 16.07
C ALA A 19 -16.01 19.01 14.60
N ASP A 20 -15.87 20.10 13.85
CA ASP A 20 -15.41 20.10 12.46
C ASP A 20 -13.97 19.57 12.36
N MET A 21 -13.08 19.96 13.28
CA MET A 21 -11.71 19.43 13.37
C MET A 21 -11.70 17.92 13.65
N THR A 22 -12.54 17.45 14.58
CA THR A 22 -12.66 16.03 14.88
C THR A 22 -13.16 15.25 13.67
N LYS A 23 -14.14 15.79 12.95
CA LYS A 23 -14.67 15.21 11.72
C LYS A 23 -13.58 15.14 10.63
N LEU A 24 -12.83 16.22 10.41
CA LEU A 24 -11.70 16.23 9.47
C LEU A 24 -10.65 15.18 9.84
N GLN A 25 -10.30 15.05 11.13
CA GLN A 25 -9.37 14.01 11.59
C GLN A 25 -9.90 12.60 11.31
N GLN A 26 -11.19 12.35 11.47
CA GLN A 26 -11.81 11.06 11.13
C GLN A 26 -11.76 10.79 9.63
N HIS A 27 -12.05 11.81 8.80
CA HIS A 27 -11.97 11.70 7.34
C HIS A 27 -10.54 11.42 6.88
N VAL A 28 -9.54 12.11 7.43
CA VAL A 28 -8.12 11.85 7.15
C VAL A 28 -7.72 10.44 7.57
N LYS A 29 -8.18 9.96 8.74
CA LYS A 29 -7.92 8.58 9.18
C LYS A 29 -8.56 7.54 8.25
N ALA A 30 -9.78 7.78 7.78
CA ALA A 30 -10.45 6.90 6.81
C ALA A 30 -9.71 6.90 5.47
N PHE A 31 -9.36 8.09 4.96
CA PHE A 31 -8.58 8.24 3.73
C PHE A 31 -7.20 7.57 3.82
N ASN A 32 -6.52 7.69 4.96
CA ASN A 32 -5.25 7.01 5.20
C ASN A 32 -5.39 5.48 5.22
N LYS A 33 -6.53 4.94 5.66
CA LYS A 33 -6.79 3.49 5.57
C LYS A 33 -6.98 3.05 4.12
N ASP A 34 -7.73 3.80 3.33
CA ASP A 34 -7.96 3.49 1.91
C ASP A 34 -6.66 3.58 1.09
N LEU A 35 -5.83 4.60 1.39
CA LEU A 35 -4.49 4.73 0.83
C LEU A 35 -3.56 3.60 1.26
N LEU A 36 -3.57 3.22 2.55
CA LEU A 36 -2.75 2.12 3.04
C LEU A 36 -3.07 0.81 2.32
N VAL A 37 -4.35 0.50 2.11
CA VAL A 37 -4.74 -0.72 1.38
C VAL A 37 -4.28 -0.67 -0.08
N THR A 38 -4.38 0.50 -0.72
CA THR A 38 -3.86 0.73 -2.08
C THR A 38 -2.36 0.47 -2.14
N TRP A 39 -1.58 1.03 -1.20
CA TRP A 39 -0.13 0.87 -1.14
C TRP A 39 0.32 -0.57 -0.90
N GLN A 40 -0.40 -1.28 -0.05
CA GLN A 40 -0.17 -2.71 0.19
C GLN A 40 -0.49 -3.53 -1.07
N ALA A 41 -1.58 -3.21 -1.78
CA ALA A 41 -1.94 -3.88 -3.02
C ALA A 41 -0.86 -3.68 -4.09
N ASP A 42 -0.35 -2.46 -4.27
CA ASP A 42 0.69 -2.18 -5.26
C ASP A 42 2.02 -2.84 -4.89
N THR A 43 2.41 -2.83 -3.61
CA THR A 43 3.62 -3.54 -3.14
C THR A 43 3.53 -5.05 -3.37
N LEU A 44 2.36 -5.66 -3.10
CA LEU A 44 2.15 -7.08 -3.39
C LEU A 44 2.14 -7.36 -4.90
N THR A 45 1.64 -6.43 -5.71
CA THR A 45 1.69 -6.52 -7.18
C THR A 45 3.14 -6.53 -7.65
N ARG A 46 3.95 -5.58 -7.15
CA ARG A 46 5.38 -5.54 -7.48
C ARG A 46 6.10 -6.81 -7.03
N LEU A 47 5.73 -7.38 -5.89
CA LEU A 47 6.26 -8.67 -5.46
C LEU A 47 5.93 -9.80 -6.47
N VAL A 48 4.71 -9.84 -7.01
CA VAL A 48 4.34 -10.81 -8.06
C VAL A 48 5.21 -10.62 -9.29
N GLU A 49 5.35 -9.39 -9.76
CA GLU A 49 6.17 -9.05 -10.93
C GLU A 49 7.62 -9.52 -10.76
N VAL A 50 8.26 -9.15 -9.64
CA VAL A 50 9.65 -9.50 -9.37
C VAL A 50 9.83 -11.02 -9.27
N VAL A 51 8.87 -11.74 -8.66
CA VAL A 51 8.92 -13.20 -8.63
C VAL A 51 8.89 -13.77 -10.04
N TYR A 52 7.99 -13.28 -10.89
CA TYR A 52 7.88 -13.75 -12.28
C TYR A 52 9.13 -13.40 -13.11
N GLU A 53 9.63 -12.16 -13.01
CA GLU A 53 10.87 -11.70 -13.63
C GLU A 53 12.05 -12.61 -13.25
N ARG A 54 12.27 -12.83 -11.95
CA ARG A 54 13.40 -13.64 -11.45
C ARG A 54 13.29 -15.13 -11.76
N GLN A 55 12.08 -15.65 -11.97
CA GLN A 55 11.89 -17.04 -12.42
C GLN A 55 11.91 -17.19 -13.95
N GLY A 56 11.97 -16.10 -14.71
CA GLY A 56 11.81 -16.12 -16.16
C GLY A 56 10.42 -16.57 -16.61
N TRP A 57 9.40 -16.34 -15.78
CA TRP A 57 8.02 -16.72 -16.06
C TRP A 57 7.27 -15.59 -16.78
N LYS A 58 6.32 -15.98 -17.63
CA LYS A 58 5.33 -15.05 -18.20
C LYS A 58 4.10 -14.98 -17.32
N LEU A 59 3.52 -13.79 -17.18
CA LEU A 59 2.25 -13.59 -16.50
C LEU A 59 1.13 -14.37 -17.21
N PRO A 60 0.03 -14.72 -16.52
CA PRO A 60 -1.13 -15.35 -17.14
C PRO A 60 -1.57 -14.60 -18.41
N GLY A 61 -1.84 -15.35 -19.48
CA GLY A 61 -2.05 -14.77 -20.82
C GLY A 61 -0.78 -14.65 -21.65
N GLY A 62 0.39 -15.09 -21.14
CA GLY A 62 1.65 -15.06 -21.88
C GLY A 62 2.31 -13.68 -21.92
N VAL A 63 1.86 -12.77 -21.05
CA VAL A 63 2.31 -11.37 -20.99
C VAL A 63 3.68 -11.30 -20.31
N VAL A 64 4.61 -10.57 -20.90
CA VAL A 64 5.91 -10.29 -20.28
C VAL A 64 5.71 -9.23 -19.20
N VAL A 65 6.44 -9.34 -18.09
CA VAL A 65 6.39 -8.32 -17.04
C VAL A 65 6.88 -6.99 -17.61
N GLY A 66 6.14 -5.90 -17.36
CA GLY A 66 6.35 -4.59 -18.00
C GLY A 66 5.43 -4.30 -19.19
N ASP A 67 5.02 -5.31 -19.96
CA ASP A 67 4.20 -5.10 -21.18
C ASP A 67 2.69 -5.02 -20.88
N HIS A 68 2.28 -5.27 -19.63
CA HIS A 68 0.88 -5.32 -19.24
C HIS A 68 0.24 -3.93 -19.05
N VAL A 69 1.02 -2.83 -19.14
CA VAL A 69 0.55 -1.45 -18.89
C VAL A 69 -0.61 -1.03 -19.80
N HIS A 70 -0.78 -1.68 -20.95
CA HIS A 70 -1.86 -1.40 -21.91
C HIS A 70 -3.17 -2.14 -21.63
N LEU A 71 -3.21 -3.04 -20.65
CA LEU A 71 -4.42 -3.79 -20.32
C LEU A 71 -5.35 -2.96 -19.43
N ASP A 72 -6.65 -3.15 -19.59
CA ASP A 72 -7.64 -2.54 -18.71
C ASP A 72 -7.50 -3.05 -17.26
N ARG A 73 -8.02 -2.25 -16.32
CA ARG A 73 -7.89 -2.47 -14.88
C ARG A 73 -8.43 -3.84 -14.45
N GLU A 74 -9.57 -4.26 -14.98
CA GLU A 74 -10.22 -5.51 -14.59
C GLU A 74 -9.39 -6.71 -15.03
N ARG A 75 -8.91 -6.70 -16.28
CA ARG A 75 -7.99 -7.71 -16.81
C ARG A 75 -6.70 -7.77 -16.02
N LEU A 76 -6.12 -6.63 -15.68
CA LEU A 76 -4.91 -6.57 -14.86
C LEU A 76 -5.15 -7.20 -13.48
N SER A 77 -6.24 -6.85 -12.81
CA SER A 77 -6.55 -7.40 -11.49
C SER A 77 -6.80 -8.91 -11.53
N GLY A 78 -7.48 -9.41 -12.56
CA GLY A 78 -7.66 -10.86 -12.78
C GLY A 78 -6.34 -11.59 -13.08
N MET A 79 -5.48 -11.00 -13.92
CA MET A 79 -4.16 -11.53 -14.25
C MET A 79 -3.26 -11.62 -13.02
N PHE A 80 -3.12 -10.54 -12.25
CA PHE A 80 -2.27 -10.53 -11.06
C PHE A 80 -2.83 -11.41 -9.94
N THR A 81 -4.16 -11.48 -9.78
CA THR A 81 -4.78 -12.42 -8.84
C THR A 81 -4.44 -13.87 -9.19
N THR A 82 -4.54 -14.22 -10.47
CA THR A 82 -4.19 -15.56 -10.97
C THR A 82 -2.70 -15.84 -10.79
N ALA A 83 -1.84 -14.85 -11.08
CA ALA A 83 -0.39 -14.97 -10.93
C ALA A 83 0.01 -15.19 -9.47
N ALA A 84 -0.54 -14.38 -8.55
CA ALA A 84 -0.33 -14.51 -7.11
C ALA A 84 -0.71 -15.91 -6.59
N GLY A 85 -1.83 -16.48 -7.07
CA GLY A 85 -2.27 -17.83 -6.72
C GLY A 85 -1.34 -18.95 -7.21
N ARG A 86 -0.54 -18.71 -8.27
CA ARG A 86 0.42 -19.70 -8.81
C ARG A 86 1.75 -19.70 -8.06
N ILE A 87 2.08 -18.64 -7.34
CA ILE A 87 3.34 -18.53 -6.60
C ILE A 87 3.30 -19.46 -5.39
N ARG A 88 4.21 -20.43 -5.35
CA ARG A 88 4.32 -21.39 -4.24
C ARG A 88 5.09 -20.79 -3.08
N LYS A 89 4.74 -21.18 -1.85
CA LYS A 89 5.47 -20.82 -0.60
C LYS A 89 6.97 -21.08 -0.72
N MET A 90 7.35 -22.20 -1.35
CA MET A 90 8.76 -22.57 -1.55
C MET A 90 9.50 -21.64 -2.51
N THR A 91 8.82 -21.03 -3.48
CA THR A 91 9.40 -20.03 -4.37
C THR A 91 9.80 -18.80 -3.57
N LEU A 92 8.89 -18.27 -2.74
CA LEU A 92 9.20 -17.11 -1.88
C LEU A 92 10.33 -17.43 -0.89
N LYS A 93 10.29 -18.58 -0.23
CA LYS A 93 11.33 -18.95 0.75
C LYS A 93 12.71 -19.18 0.12
N LYS A 94 12.79 -20.03 -0.92
CA LYS A 94 14.09 -20.46 -1.48
C LYS A 94 14.68 -19.48 -2.50
N LYS A 95 13.83 -18.77 -3.25
CA LYS A 95 14.28 -17.90 -4.36
C LYS A 95 14.26 -16.42 -4.01
N MET A 96 13.38 -16.01 -3.10
CA MET A 96 13.27 -14.61 -2.67
C MET A 96 13.82 -14.36 -1.27
N GLY A 97 14.18 -15.40 -0.51
CA GLY A 97 14.59 -15.27 0.88
C GLY A 97 13.47 -14.80 1.82
N LEU A 98 12.21 -14.85 1.37
CA LEU A 98 11.07 -14.30 2.10
C LEU A 98 10.43 -15.36 3.02
N PRO A 99 10.23 -15.04 4.32
CA PRO A 99 9.50 -15.88 5.26
C PRO A 99 8.07 -16.25 4.81
N GLY A 100 7.50 -17.28 5.44
CA GLY A 100 6.16 -17.79 5.11
C GLY A 100 5.01 -16.78 5.29
N VAL A 101 5.20 -15.72 6.08
CA VAL A 101 4.19 -14.66 6.26
C VAL A 101 3.90 -13.90 4.96
N TYR A 102 4.89 -13.76 4.06
CA TYR A 102 4.70 -13.11 2.76
C TYR A 102 3.91 -13.98 1.80
N TYR A 103 4.02 -15.30 1.91
CA TYR A 103 3.13 -16.21 1.20
C TYR A 103 1.69 -16.03 1.65
N ALA A 104 1.44 -15.96 2.96
CA ALA A 104 0.09 -15.75 3.48
C ALA A 104 -0.50 -14.40 3.01
N ALA A 105 0.29 -13.32 3.04
CA ALA A 105 -0.14 -12.03 2.51
C ALA A 105 -0.46 -12.11 1.00
N LEU A 106 0.35 -12.82 0.22
CA LEU A 106 0.13 -13.01 -1.20
C LEU A 106 -1.15 -13.82 -1.51
N GLN A 107 -1.51 -14.80 -0.67
CA GLN A 107 -2.77 -15.54 -0.83
C GLN A 107 -4.01 -14.69 -0.57
N ARG A 108 -3.86 -13.60 0.20
CA ARG A 108 -4.92 -12.61 0.47
C ARG A 108 -4.94 -11.47 -0.53
N TYR A 109 -3.98 -11.39 -1.45
CA TYR A 109 -3.88 -10.33 -2.43
C TYR A 109 -5.16 -10.14 -3.28
N LYS A 110 -5.88 -11.22 -3.59
CA LYS A 110 -7.16 -11.16 -4.30
C LYS A 110 -8.20 -10.24 -3.63
N GLU A 111 -8.11 -10.06 -2.30
CA GLU A 111 -9.00 -9.19 -1.53
C GLU A 111 -8.76 -7.71 -1.85
N VAL A 112 -7.55 -7.35 -2.29
CA VAL A 112 -7.10 -5.96 -2.45
C VAL A 112 -6.63 -5.63 -3.88
N ALA A 113 -6.55 -6.60 -4.79
CA ALA A 113 -6.03 -6.41 -6.15
C ALA A 113 -6.81 -5.39 -7.01
N HIS A 114 -8.06 -5.10 -6.66
CA HIS A 114 -8.89 -4.09 -7.34
C HIS A 114 -8.58 -2.65 -6.88
N LEU A 115 -7.95 -2.50 -5.72
CA LEU A 115 -7.62 -1.21 -5.08
C LEU A 115 -6.29 -0.63 -5.52
N ARG A 116 -5.63 -1.25 -6.50
CA ARG A 116 -4.32 -0.81 -7.01
C ARG A 116 -4.36 0.59 -7.60
N SER A 117 -3.25 1.31 -7.48
CA SER A 117 -3.06 2.59 -8.14
C SER A 117 -2.87 2.40 -9.66
N THR A 118 -3.15 3.45 -10.43
CA THR A 118 -2.68 3.56 -11.82
C THR A 118 -1.22 4.01 -11.90
N ASP A 119 -0.67 4.52 -10.80
CA ASP A 119 0.71 4.98 -10.67
C ASP A 119 1.40 4.22 -9.51
N PRO A 120 2.11 3.11 -9.81
CA PRO A 120 2.84 2.33 -8.81
C PRO A 120 4.05 3.06 -8.21
N PHE A 121 4.66 4.01 -8.93
CA PHE A 121 5.86 4.71 -8.48
C PHE A 121 5.53 5.74 -7.39
N GLN A 122 4.46 6.52 -7.57
CA GLN A 122 3.98 7.41 -6.51
C GLN A 122 3.59 6.64 -5.24
N THR A 123 3.08 5.42 -5.43
CA THR A 123 2.67 4.54 -4.34
C THR A 123 3.86 4.03 -3.52
N GLU A 124 4.97 3.63 -4.16
CA GLU A 124 6.22 3.24 -3.49
C GLU A 124 6.69 4.34 -2.52
N CYS A 125 6.89 5.55 -3.04
CA CYS A 125 7.48 6.65 -2.28
C CYS A 125 6.56 7.14 -1.15
N ALA A 126 5.24 7.18 -1.39
CA ALA A 126 4.26 7.55 -0.37
C ALA A 126 4.20 6.50 0.75
N PHE A 127 4.23 5.22 0.39
CA PHE A 127 4.19 4.14 1.37
C PHE A 127 5.47 4.09 2.21
N ALA A 128 6.62 4.29 1.58
CA ALA A 128 7.91 4.39 2.27
C ALA A 128 7.89 5.48 3.34
N ARG A 129 7.47 6.70 2.98
CA ARG A 129 7.33 7.82 3.91
C ARG A 129 6.36 7.49 5.04
N TRP A 130 5.23 6.87 4.74
CA TRP A 130 4.27 6.47 5.76
C TRP A 130 4.87 5.44 6.75
N LEU A 131 5.57 4.42 6.26
CA LEU A 131 6.22 3.41 7.09
C LEU A 131 7.31 4.01 8.00
N VAL A 132 8.14 4.90 7.46
CA VAL A 132 9.20 5.58 8.21
C VAL A 132 8.60 6.51 9.28
N SER A 133 7.61 7.33 8.90
CA SER A 133 6.95 8.25 9.85
C SER A 133 6.19 7.50 10.97
N GLY A 134 5.67 6.31 10.68
CA GLY A 134 4.95 5.47 11.62
C GLY A 134 5.80 4.43 12.35
N LYS A 135 7.13 4.39 12.14
CA LYS A 135 8.03 3.30 12.58
C LYS A 135 7.95 2.99 14.07
N GLU A 136 7.89 4.02 14.91
CA GLU A 136 7.79 3.88 16.37
C GLU A 136 6.43 3.35 16.81
N ASN A 137 5.35 3.81 16.17
CA ASN A 137 3.98 3.47 16.52
C ASN A 137 3.53 2.12 15.94
N HIS A 138 4.09 1.71 14.79
CA HIS A 138 3.67 0.55 14.02
C HIS A 138 4.86 -0.32 13.58
N TRP A 139 5.77 -0.62 14.51
CA TRP A 139 7.00 -1.38 14.25
C TRP A 139 6.77 -2.68 13.46
N GLY A 140 5.68 -3.40 13.78
CA GLY A 140 5.33 -4.64 13.07
C GLY A 140 5.03 -4.43 11.58
N LEU A 141 4.32 -3.36 11.22
CA LEU A 141 4.05 -3.01 9.83
C LEU A 141 5.30 -2.54 9.12
N TYR A 142 6.10 -1.70 9.77
CA TYR A 142 7.39 -1.26 9.24
C TYR A 142 8.32 -2.44 8.95
N ARG A 143 8.47 -3.38 9.89
CA ARG A 143 9.33 -4.56 9.71
C ARG A 143 8.82 -5.48 8.60
N PHE A 144 7.51 -5.69 8.53
CA PHE A 144 6.91 -6.55 7.52
C PHE A 144 7.01 -5.93 6.12
N TRP A 145 6.51 -4.71 5.93
CA TRP A 145 6.49 -4.10 4.60
C TRP A 145 7.87 -3.62 4.17
N GLY A 146 8.68 -3.08 5.10
CA GLY A 146 10.04 -2.62 4.82
C GLY A 146 10.97 -3.71 4.30
N ALA A 147 10.80 -4.96 4.73
CA ALA A 147 11.58 -6.08 4.22
C ALA A 147 11.26 -6.45 2.75
N LEU A 148 10.13 -5.99 2.20
CA LEU A 148 9.82 -6.15 0.78
C LEU A 148 10.53 -5.12 -0.09
N PHE A 149 10.94 -3.96 0.44
CA PHE A 149 11.51 -2.87 -0.35
C PHE A 149 12.79 -3.28 -1.11
N PRO A 150 13.81 -3.89 -0.46
CA PRO A 150 15.01 -4.32 -1.16
C PRO A 150 14.73 -5.39 -2.22
N VAL A 151 13.67 -6.18 -2.02
CA VAL A 151 13.27 -7.23 -2.95
C VAL A 151 12.55 -6.65 -4.17
N CYS A 152 11.63 -5.71 -3.95
CA CYS A 152 10.69 -5.21 -4.95
C CYS A 152 11.21 -4.01 -5.74
N TYR A 153 11.97 -3.14 -5.08
CA TYR A 153 12.40 -1.84 -5.61
C TYR A 153 13.92 -1.69 -5.66
N ASN A 154 14.67 -2.71 -5.21
CA ASN A 154 16.14 -2.69 -5.14
C ASN A 154 16.70 -1.51 -4.32
N ARG A 155 15.93 -1.06 -3.33
CA ARG A 155 16.21 0.04 -2.41
C ARG A 155 15.69 -0.28 -1.02
N SER A 156 16.25 0.35 0.01
CA SER A 156 15.67 0.31 1.35
C SER A 156 14.39 1.14 1.45
N VAL A 157 13.64 0.94 2.53
CA VAL A 157 12.44 1.75 2.79
C VAL A 157 12.83 3.21 3.10
N GLU A 158 13.98 3.44 3.71
CA GLU A 158 14.56 4.77 3.94
C GLU A 158 14.90 5.47 2.63
N GLU A 159 15.66 4.80 1.75
CA GLU A 159 16.05 5.36 0.45
C GLU A 159 14.82 5.72 -0.40
N SER A 160 13.80 4.87 -0.37
CA SER A 160 12.55 5.11 -1.11
C SER A 160 11.72 6.25 -0.51
N ALA A 161 11.88 6.53 0.78
CA ALA A 161 11.19 7.63 1.45
C ALA A 161 11.81 9.00 1.14
N GLU A 162 13.07 9.04 0.69
CA GLU A 162 13.82 10.25 0.36
C GLU A 162 13.65 10.70 -1.12
N ILE A 163 12.94 9.92 -1.93
CA ILE A 163 12.68 10.25 -3.34
C ILE A 163 11.59 11.33 -3.44
N PHE A 164 11.91 12.41 -4.16
CA PHE A 164 11.06 13.59 -4.37
C PHE A 164 10.05 13.41 -5.52
#